data_AF-A0A3D3W936-F1
#
_entry.id   AF-A0A3D3W936-F1
#
_cell.length_a   1.000
_cell.length_b   1.000
_cell.length_c   1.000
_cell.angle_alpha   90.00
_cell.angle_beta   90.00
_cell.angle_gamma   90.00
#
_symmetry.space_group_name_H-M   'P 1'
#
loop_
_entity.id
_entity.type
_entity.pdbx_description
1 polymer ?
#
loop_
_entity_poly.entity_id
_entity_poly.type
_entity_poly.pdbx_seq_one_letter_code
_entity_poly.pdbx_strand_id
1 'polypeptide(L)'
;MDIQENEQLFLDLMVFDGLSDNRIKELVEAGYLDEERENTDKAEAFIGHFVMSRKDEVIKTLEEQGSYFKDKGHVMFHAGLKSLMAMEIVMEHLAHNMVIKRKRDGNYIPRGIC
;
A
#
# COMPACT_ATOMS: atom_id res chain seq x y z
N MET A 1 -6.40 -14.23 -9.72
CA MET A 1 -5.15 -14.09 -8.96
C MET A 1 -5.52 -13.84 -7.53
N ASP A 2 -4.94 -14.61 -6.63
CA ASP A 2 -5.28 -14.62 -5.22
C ASP A 2 -4.84 -13.31 -4.55
N ILE A 3 -5.60 -12.81 -3.57
CA ILE A 3 -5.30 -11.52 -2.91
C ILE A 3 -3.92 -11.56 -2.23
N GLN A 4 -3.46 -12.75 -1.83
CA GLN A 4 -2.14 -12.98 -1.23
C GLN A 4 -0.97 -12.75 -2.19
N GLU A 5 -1.08 -13.17 -3.45
CA GLU A 5 0.00 -13.02 -4.44
C GLU A 5 0.22 -11.53 -4.77
N ASN A 6 -0.86 -10.74 -4.74
CA ASN A 6 -0.80 -9.31 -5.02
C ASN A 6 -0.18 -8.50 -3.87
N GLU A 7 -0.40 -8.86 -2.60
CA GLU A 7 0.20 -8.11 -1.49
C GLU A 7 1.72 -8.35 -1.41
N GLN A 8 2.18 -9.59 -1.62
CA GLN A 8 3.63 -9.86 -1.62
C GLN A 8 4.31 -9.15 -2.79
N LEU A 9 3.73 -9.20 -3.99
CA LEU A 9 4.25 -8.44 -5.13
C LEU A 9 4.28 -6.94 -4.84
N PHE A 10 3.24 -6.39 -4.21
CA PHE A 10 3.24 -4.99 -3.80
C PHE A 10 4.37 -4.65 -2.83
N LEU A 11 4.61 -5.49 -1.82
CA LEU A 11 5.71 -5.29 -0.89
C LEU A 11 7.07 -5.42 -1.58
N ASP A 12 7.24 -6.38 -2.48
CA ASP A 12 8.49 -6.57 -3.23
C ASP A 12 8.85 -5.32 -4.04
N LEU A 13 7.85 -4.65 -4.64
CA LEU A 13 8.06 -3.45 -5.46
C LEU A 13 8.20 -2.16 -4.66
N MET A 14 7.78 -2.16 -3.39
CA MET A 14 7.85 -0.98 -2.52
C MET A 14 9.03 -1.03 -1.55
N VAL A 15 9.51 -2.23 -1.23
CA VAL A 15 10.55 -2.50 -0.23
C VAL A 15 11.62 -3.38 -0.87
N PHE A 16 12.46 -2.74 -1.68
CA PHE A 16 13.57 -3.38 -2.39
C PHE A 16 14.62 -3.97 -1.46
N ASP A 17 14.82 -3.34 -0.29
CA ASP A 17 15.90 -3.66 0.64
C ASP A 17 15.57 -4.97 1.38
N GLY A 18 16.09 -6.09 0.85
CA GLY A 18 15.85 -7.44 1.39
C GLY A 18 15.45 -8.49 0.35
N LEU A 19 15.26 -8.12 -0.91
CA LEU A 19 14.98 -9.09 -1.97
C LEU A 19 16.23 -9.92 -2.32
N SER A 20 16.05 -11.23 -2.44
CA SER A 20 17.09 -12.11 -2.98
C SER A 20 17.33 -11.83 -4.47
N ASP A 21 18.55 -12.09 -4.96
CA ASP A 21 18.88 -11.93 -6.38
C ASP A 21 17.95 -12.75 -7.31
N ASN A 22 17.51 -13.93 -6.87
CA ASN A 22 16.55 -14.75 -7.62
C ASN A 22 15.20 -14.03 -7.77
N ARG A 23 14.70 -13.42 -6.68
CA ARG A 23 13.44 -12.69 -6.71
C ARG A 23 13.54 -11.43 -7.58
N ILE A 24 14.65 -10.71 -7.51
CA ILE A 24 14.93 -9.56 -8.38
C ILE A 24 14.90 -10.00 -9.85
N LYS A 25 15.57 -11.12 -10.18
CA LYS A 25 15.58 -11.66 -11.54
C LYS A 25 14.17 -12.02 -12.03
N GLU A 26 13.35 -12.66 -11.20
CA GLU A 26 11.95 -12.95 -11.54
C GLU A 26 11.14 -11.68 -11.85
N LEU A 27 11.35 -10.61 -11.08
CA LEU A 27 10.65 -9.34 -11.28
C LEU A 27 11.12 -8.61 -12.56
N VAL A 28 12.40 -8.70 -12.90
CA VAL A 28 12.95 -8.21 -14.18
C VAL A 28 12.38 -9.01 -15.35
N GLU A 29 12.40 -10.33 -15.28
CA GLU A 29 11.84 -11.21 -16.32
C GLU A 29 10.32 -11.00 -16.49
N ALA A 30 9.61 -10.72 -15.40
CA ALA A 30 8.20 -10.35 -15.43
C ALA A 30 7.96 -8.91 -15.91
N GLY A 31 8.99 -8.10 -16.12
CA GLY A 31 8.92 -6.72 -16.59
C GLY A 31 8.40 -5.72 -15.55
N TYR A 32 8.44 -6.05 -14.26
CA TYR A 32 8.13 -5.12 -13.18
C TYR A 32 9.34 -4.26 -12.81
N LEU A 33 10.55 -4.81 -12.93
CA LEU A 33 11.80 -4.07 -12.77
C LEU A 33 12.56 -3.98 -14.08
N ASP A 34 13.36 -2.93 -14.25
CA ASP A 34 14.32 -2.82 -15.33
C ASP A 34 15.70 -3.41 -14.97
N GLU A 35 16.67 -3.30 -15.88
CA GLU A 35 18.03 -3.82 -15.69
C GLU A 35 18.79 -3.11 -14.55
N GLU A 36 18.40 -1.87 -14.23
CA GLU A 36 18.94 -1.08 -13.12
C GLU A 36 18.21 -1.36 -11.79
N ARG A 37 17.23 -2.27 -11.82
CA ARG A 37 16.37 -2.67 -10.69
C ARG A 37 15.41 -1.56 -10.24
N GLU A 38 15.09 -0.63 -11.13
CA GLU A 38 14.07 0.40 -10.90
C GLU A 38 12.69 -0.10 -11.33
N ASN A 39 11.63 0.47 -10.74
CA ASN A 39 10.24 0.16 -11.13
C ASN A 39 9.96 0.62 -12.56
N THR A 40 9.39 -0.27 -13.37
CA THR A 40 8.89 0.09 -14.71
C THR A 40 7.48 0.70 -14.63
N ASP A 41 6.99 1.25 -15.74
CA ASP A 41 5.59 1.70 -15.87
C ASP A 41 4.57 0.61 -15.50
N LYS A 42 4.91 -0.67 -15.71
CA LYS A 42 4.08 -1.81 -15.33
C LYS A 42 3.99 -1.95 -13.81
N ALA A 43 5.12 -1.79 -13.10
CA ALA A 43 5.13 -1.80 -11.64
C ALA A 43 4.37 -0.61 -11.08
N GLU A 44 4.59 0.59 -11.59
CA GLU A 44 3.89 1.80 -11.14
C GLU A 44 2.37 1.68 -11.35
N ALA A 45 1.93 1.15 -12.50
CA ALA A 45 0.52 0.88 -12.76
C ALA A 45 -0.07 -0.16 -11.78
N PHE A 46 0.68 -1.22 -11.48
CA PHE A 46 0.27 -2.22 -10.50
C PHE A 46 0.15 -1.63 -9.10
N ILE A 47 1.17 -0.88 -8.64
CA ILE A 47 1.20 -0.20 -7.33
C ILE A 47 0.00 0.74 -7.20
N GLY A 48 -0.22 1.60 -8.20
CA GLY A 48 -1.34 2.53 -8.23
C GLY A 48 -2.69 1.82 -8.14
N HIS A 49 -2.91 0.78 -8.95
CA HIS A 49 -4.15 -0.01 -8.88
C HIS A 49 -4.31 -0.73 -7.55
N PHE A 50 -3.25 -1.30 -7.00
CA PHE A 50 -3.27 -1.98 -5.71
C PHE A 50 -3.73 -1.02 -4.60
N VAL A 51 -3.07 0.14 -4.46
CA VAL A 51 -3.43 1.16 -3.47
C VAL A 51 -4.88 1.63 -3.66
N MET A 52 -5.25 1.98 -4.89
CA MET A 52 -6.57 2.55 -5.17
C MET A 52 -7.71 1.55 -4.96
N SER A 53 -7.45 0.26 -5.14
CA SER A 53 -8.44 -0.79 -4.87
C SER A 53 -8.78 -0.96 -3.38
N ARG A 54 -7.94 -0.44 -2.45
CA ARG A 54 -8.21 -0.45 -1.00
C ARG A 54 -8.83 0.84 -0.48
N LYS A 55 -8.82 1.88 -1.30
CA LYS A 55 -9.18 3.24 -0.93
C LYS A 55 -10.54 3.33 -0.25
N ASP A 56 -11.58 2.76 -0.86
CA ASP A 56 -12.96 2.96 -0.41
C ASP A 56 -13.21 2.34 0.97
N GLU A 57 -12.70 1.13 1.21
CA GLU A 57 -12.80 0.49 2.53
C GLU A 57 -11.95 1.22 3.58
N VAL A 58 -10.74 1.67 3.23
CA VAL A 58 -9.90 2.47 4.15
C VAL A 58 -10.62 3.77 4.56
N ILE A 59 -11.19 4.51 3.61
CA ILE A 59 -11.92 5.75 3.90
C ILE A 59 -13.10 5.45 4.82
N LYS A 60 -13.93 4.48 4.44
CA LYS A 60 -15.13 4.11 5.20
C LYS A 60 -14.80 3.73 6.63
N THR A 61 -13.82 2.87 6.85
CA THR A 61 -13.43 2.46 8.22
C THR A 61 -12.86 3.63 9.02
N LEU A 62 -12.11 4.53 8.39
CA LEU A 62 -11.62 5.75 9.05
C LEU A 62 -12.75 6.74 9.37
N GLU A 63 -13.79 6.84 8.55
CA GLU A 63 -14.98 7.66 8.83
C GLU A 63 -15.76 7.09 10.03
N GLU A 64 -15.90 5.76 10.10
CA GLU A 64 -16.58 5.08 11.20
C GLU A 64 -15.84 5.22 12.55
N GLN A 65 -14.51 5.06 12.54
CA GLN A 65 -13.73 5.05 13.78
C GLN A 65 -13.05 6.39 14.11
N GLY A 66 -12.90 7.27 13.13
CA GLY A 66 -12.35 8.63 13.22
C GLY A 66 -10.83 8.74 13.06
N SER A 67 -10.06 7.67 13.34
CA SER A 67 -8.59 7.73 13.41
C SER A 67 -7.94 6.38 13.18
N TYR A 68 -6.89 6.32 12.38
CA TYR A 68 -6.11 5.09 12.16
C TYR A 68 -5.54 4.50 13.46
N PHE A 69 -5.04 5.35 14.37
CA PHE A 69 -4.45 4.89 15.64
C PHE A 69 -5.47 4.38 16.67
N LYS A 70 -6.78 4.57 16.46
CA LYS A 70 -7.79 4.09 17.40
C LYS A 70 -7.81 2.56 17.41
N ASP A 71 -7.80 1.97 16.23
CA ASP A 71 -7.63 0.54 16.03
C ASP A 71 -7.04 0.32 14.62
N LYS A 72 -5.74 0.02 14.56
CA LYS A 72 -5.05 -0.25 13.28
C LYS A 72 -5.50 -1.57 12.66
N GLY A 73 -5.78 -2.58 13.50
CA GLY A 73 -6.16 -3.92 13.05
C GLY A 73 -7.51 -3.92 12.36
N HIS A 74 -8.45 -3.12 12.86
CA HIS A 74 -9.75 -2.93 12.22
C HIS A 74 -9.64 -2.35 10.80
N VAL A 75 -8.85 -1.29 10.61
CA VAL A 75 -8.65 -0.70 9.26
C VAL A 75 -7.93 -1.68 8.33
N MET A 76 -6.90 -2.37 8.83
CA MET A 76 -6.15 -3.35 8.05
C MET A 76 -7.03 -4.53 7.58
N PHE A 77 -7.89 -5.04 8.47
CA PHE A 77 -8.84 -6.10 8.16
C PHE A 77 -9.81 -5.69 7.04
N HIS A 78 -10.42 -4.51 7.14
CA HIS A 78 -11.35 -4.01 6.13
C HIS A 78 -10.67 -3.65 4.81
N ALA A 79 -9.44 -3.15 4.86
CA ALA A 79 -8.61 -2.94 3.67
C ALA A 79 -8.18 -4.26 3.00
N GLY A 80 -8.47 -5.42 3.60
CA GLY A 80 -8.07 -6.73 3.06
C GLY A 80 -6.56 -6.91 2.99
N LEU A 81 -5.83 -6.30 3.92
CA LEU A 81 -4.38 -6.39 4.02
C LEU A 81 -3.99 -7.31 5.19
N LYS A 82 -2.90 -8.05 5.02
CA LYS A 82 -2.41 -8.99 6.04
C LYS A 82 -1.21 -8.46 6.80
N SER A 83 -0.37 -7.67 6.15
CA SER A 83 0.82 -7.07 6.76
C SER A 83 0.59 -5.63 7.18
N LEU A 84 1.12 -5.28 8.34
CA LEU A 84 1.15 -3.90 8.81
C LEU A 84 1.96 -3.01 7.87
N MET A 85 3.03 -3.55 7.29
CA MET A 85 3.89 -2.82 6.35
C MET A 85 3.12 -2.41 5.09
N ALA A 86 2.36 -3.32 4.48
CA ALA A 86 1.54 -2.98 3.31
C ALA A 86 0.51 -1.92 3.68
N MET A 87 -0.11 -2.04 4.86
CA MET A 87 -1.06 -1.05 5.35
C MET A 87 -0.41 0.33 5.52
N GLU A 88 0.76 0.42 6.13
CA GLU A 88 1.45 1.71 6.32
C GLU A 88 1.85 2.36 5.00
N ILE A 89 2.32 1.59 4.01
CA ILE A 89 2.65 2.09 2.67
C ILE A 89 1.38 2.55 1.93
N VAL A 90 0.29 1.79 2.00
CA VAL A 90 -1.00 2.18 1.41
C VAL A 90 -1.49 3.49 2.02
N MET A 91 -1.43 3.63 3.34
CA MET A 91 -1.86 4.85 4.04
C MET A 91 -1.00 6.06 3.65
N GLU A 92 0.30 5.90 3.51
CA GLU A 92 1.19 6.97 3.05
C GLU A 92 0.84 7.37 1.61
N HIS A 93 0.61 6.42 0.70
CA HIS A 93 0.20 6.71 -0.67
C HIS A 93 -1.13 7.44 -0.75
N LEU A 94 -2.13 7.00 0.01
CA LEU A 94 -3.43 7.66 0.07
C LEU A 94 -3.31 9.07 0.66
N ALA A 95 -2.43 9.28 1.65
CA ALA A 95 -2.16 10.62 2.19
C ALA A 95 -1.47 11.51 1.16
N HIS A 96 -0.47 11.00 0.45
CA HIS A 96 0.29 11.73 -0.57
C HIS A 96 -0.61 12.11 -1.76
N ASN A 97 -1.50 11.20 -2.17
CA ASN A 97 -2.54 11.44 -3.17
C ASN A 97 -3.73 12.25 -2.64
N MET A 98 -3.58 12.88 -1.48
CA MET A 98 -4.56 13.81 -0.93
C MET A 98 -5.93 13.18 -0.65
N VAL A 99 -6.02 11.86 -0.50
CA VAL A 99 -7.27 11.14 -0.20
C VAL A 99 -7.60 11.18 1.29
N ILE A 100 -6.60 10.94 2.14
CA ILE A 100 -6.70 11.04 3.60
C ILE A 100 -5.70 12.08 4.10
N LYS A 101 -5.78 12.45 5.38
CA LYS A 101 -4.85 13.42 5.99
C LYS A 101 -3.94 12.74 7.00
N ARG A 102 -2.63 12.86 6.78
CA ARG A 102 -1.60 12.50 7.78
C ARG A 102 -1.40 13.65 8.76
N LYS A 103 -1.49 13.36 10.06
CA LYS A 103 -1.19 14.29 11.16
C LYS A 103 0.30 14.24 11.49
N ARG A 104 0.78 15.25 12.20
CA ARG A 104 2.21 15.37 12.60
C ARG A 104 2.70 14.24 13.50
N ASP A 105 1.79 13.62 14.24
CA ASP A 105 2.04 12.46 15.12
C ASP A 105 2.09 11.12 14.35
N GLY A 106 1.98 11.15 13.02
CA GLY A 106 1.95 9.96 12.17
C GLY A 106 0.58 9.29 12.08
N ASN A 107 -0.46 9.84 12.71
CA ASN A 107 -1.82 9.33 12.60
C ASN A 107 -2.46 9.73 11.27
N TYR A 108 -3.48 8.99 10.83
CA TYR A 108 -4.24 9.26 9.62
C TYR A 108 -5.73 9.41 9.93
N ILE A 109 -6.38 10.39 9.29
CA ILE A 109 -7.80 10.70 9.47
C ILE A 109 -8.48 10.96 8.12
N PRO A 110 -9.82 10.84 8.02
CA PRO A 110 -10.58 11.22 6.82
C PRO A 110 -10.37 12.69 6.47
N ARG A 111 -10.37 12.98 5.17
CA ARG A 111 -10.26 14.34 4.65
C ARG A 111 -11.64 14.99 4.61
N GLY A 112 -12.02 15.64 5.69
CA GLY A 112 -13.35 16.27 5.83
C GLY A 112 -13.77 16.48 7.28
N ILE A 113 -13.10 15.80 8.22
CA ILE A 113 -13.27 15.98 9.66
C ILE A 113 -12.23 17.03 10.12
N CYS A 114 -12.60 18.31 10.06
CA CYS A 114 -11.91 19.43 10.69
C CYS A 114 -12.87 20.12 11.65
#